data_AF-A0A1X0QRX1-F1
#
_entry.id   AF-A0A1X0QRX1-F1
#
_cell.length_a   1.000
_cell.length_b   1.000
_cell.length_c   1.000
_cell.angle_alpha   90.00
_cell.angle_beta   90.00
_cell.angle_gamma   90.00
#
_symmetry.space_group_name_H-M   'P 1'
#
loop_
_entity.id
_entity.type
_entity.pdbx_description
1 polymer ?
#
loop_
_entity_poly.entity_id
_entity_poly.type
_entity_poly.pdbx_seq_one_letter_code
_entity_poly.pdbx_strand_id
1 'polypeptide(L)' 'ITSWHDKTSPQPLVYLGYPVYTSIAQRNSFVDQLLLKAQIACTLHSQRSLSIRGRVTVLNALLFSKL' A
#
# COMPACT_ATOMS: atom_id res chain seq x y z
N ILE A 1 -14.98 -13.36 9.68
CA ILE A 1 -15.53 -12.10 9.12
C ILE A 1 -16.82 -11.82 9.87
N THR A 2 -16.82 -10.85 10.79
CA THR A 2 -17.94 -10.58 11.70
C THR A 2 -18.72 -9.31 11.35
N SER A 3 -18.33 -8.58 10.30
CA SER A 3 -19.01 -7.37 9.83
C SER A 3 -19.33 -7.48 8.33
N TRP A 4 -20.56 -7.06 7.99
CA TRP A 4 -21.01 -6.93 6.61
C TRP A 4 -20.20 -5.83 5.91
N HIS A 5 -19.43 -6.22 4.88
CA HIS A 5 -18.72 -5.28 4.02
C HIS A 5 -19.52 -5.12 2.73
N ASP A 6 -20.06 -3.92 2.51
CA ASP A 6 -20.86 -3.60 1.33
C ASP A 6 -20.18 -2.48 0.52
N LYS A 7 -20.75 -2.12 -0.63
CA LYS A 7 -20.27 -1.02 -1.48
C LYS A 7 -20.19 0.34 -0.76
N THR A 8 -20.99 0.50 0.31
CA THR A 8 -21.04 1.71 1.16
C THR A 8 -19.98 1.72 2.25
N SER A 9 -19.34 0.58 2.52
CA SER A 9 -18.25 0.50 3.49
C SER A 9 -17.06 1.34 3.00
N PRO A 10 -16.43 2.14 3.87
CA PRO A 10 -15.33 3.01 3.47
C PRO A 10 -14.04 2.24 3.15
N GLN A 11 -13.88 1.03 3.68
CA GLN A 11 -12.68 0.21 3.55
C GLN A 11 -12.99 -1.08 2.79
N PRO A 12 -12.05 -1.56 1.95
CA PRO A 12 -12.20 -2.84 1.27
C PRO A 12 -12.12 -4.01 2.25
N LEU A 13 -12.82 -5.09 1.94
CA LEU A 13 -12.70 -6.36 2.65
C LEU A 13 -11.32 -6.95 2.38
N VAL A 14 -10.59 -7.40 3.41
CA VAL A 14 -9.31 -8.09 3.22
C VAL A 14 -9.54 -9.60 3.27
N TYR A 15 -9.31 -10.28 2.15
CA TYR A 15 -9.40 -11.73 2.00
C TYR A 15 -8.01 -12.33 1.74
N LEU A 16 -7.52 -13.16 2.67
CA LEU A 16 -6.19 -13.78 2.59
C LEU A 16 -5.03 -12.78 2.36
N GLY A 17 -5.17 -11.56 2.90
CA GLY A 17 -4.19 -10.48 2.70
C GLY A 17 -4.42 -9.64 1.45
N TYR A 18 -5.36 -10.01 0.58
CA TYR A 18 -5.71 -9.27 -0.63
C TYR A 18 -6.98 -8.43 -0.42
N PRO A 19 -6.97 -7.15 -0.81
CA PRO A 19 -8.16 -6.31 -0.75
C PRO A 19 -9.15 -6.72 -1.85
N VAL A 20 -10.39 -6.99 -1.44
CA VAL A 20 -11.54 -7.22 -2.32
C VAL A 20 -12.40 -5.97 -2.31
N TYR A 21 -12.45 -5.28 -3.45
CA TYR A 21 -13.23 -4.06 -3.62
C TYR A 21 -14.62 -4.38 -4.14
N THR A 22 -15.62 -3.73 -3.56
CA THR A 22 -17.02 -3.77 -4.02
C THR A 22 -17.45 -2.42 -4.60
N SER A 23 -16.65 -1.36 -4.44
CA SER A 23 -16.87 -0.02 -5.00
C SER A 23 -15.58 0.65 -5.47
N ILE A 24 -15.72 1.63 -6.38
CA ILE A 24 -14.60 2.44 -6.88
C ILE A 24 -13.97 3.28 -5.74
N ALA A 25 -14.78 3.75 -4.79
CA ALA A 25 -14.30 4.50 -3.63
C ALA A 25 -13.36 3.65 -2.75
N GLN A 26 -13.68 2.38 -2.52
CA GLN A 26 -12.82 1.45 -1.78
C GLN A 26 -11.50 1.20 -2.51
N ARG A 27 -11.54 1.05 -3.85
CA ARG A 27 -10.34 0.92 -4.67
C ARG A 27 -9.45 2.15 -4.54
N ASN A 28 -10.01 3.35 -4.71
CA ASN A 28 -9.26 4.60 -4.63
C ASN A 28 -8.64 4.77 -3.24
N SER A 29 -9.41 4.53 -2.18
CA SER A 29 -8.92 4.58 -0.80
C SER A 29 -7.73 3.64 -0.57
N PHE A 30 -7.78 2.41 -1.10
CA PHE A 30 -6.64 1.50 -1.00
C PHE A 30 -5.42 1.97 -1.80
N VAL A 31 -5.61 2.48 -3.02
CA VAL A 31 -4.52 3.00 -3.85
C VAL A 31 -3.85 4.20 -3.18
N ASP A 32 -4.63 5.11 -2.59
CA ASP A 32 -4.11 6.25 -1.85
C ASP A 32 -3.29 5.80 -0.63
N GLN A 33 -3.77 4.79 0.11
CA GLN A 33 -3.02 4.21 1.22
C GLN A 33 -1.73 3.52 0.75
N LEU A 34 -1.74 2.85 -0.41
CA LEU A 34 -0.56 2.23 -0.99
C LEU A 34 0.48 3.28 -1.39
N LEU A 35 0.03 4.37 -2.02
CA LEU A 35 0.89 5.49 -2.41
C LEU A 35 1.51 6.16 -1.17
N LEU A 36 0.70 6.38 -0.13
CA LEU A 36 1.16 6.96 1.13
C LEU A 36 2.20 6.05 1.82
N LYS A 37 2.00 4.73 1.84
CA LYS A 37 3.01 3.77 2.34
C LYS A 37 4.31 3.83 1.54
N ALA A 38 4.22 3.92 0.20
CA ALA A 38 5.38 4.07 -0.65
C ALA A 38 6.13 5.38 -0.35
N GLN A 39 5.43 6.50 -0.21
CA GLN A 39 6.03 7.79 0.16
C GLN A 39 6.73 7.74 1.52
N ILE A 40 6.11 7.14 2.54
CA ILE A 40 6.73 6.97 3.85
C ILE A 40 8.01 6.14 3.74
N ALA A 41 7.97 5.02 2.99
CA ALA A 41 9.15 4.21 2.74
C ALA A 41 10.24 5.01 2.03
N CYS A 42 9.90 5.76 0.96
CA CYS A 42 10.84 6.67 0.28
C CYS A 42 11.53 7.61 1.28
N THR A 43 10.75 8.29 2.12
CA THR A 43 11.25 9.26 3.11
C THR A 43 12.18 8.59 4.14
N LEU A 44 11.77 7.44 4.70
CA LEU A 44 12.58 6.69 5.67
C LEU A 44 13.90 6.19 5.06
N HIS A 45 13.88 5.74 3.81
CA HIS A 45 15.10 5.26 3.13
C HIS A 45 15.95 6.39 2.56
N SER A 46 15.37 7.56 2.31
CA SER A 46 16.11 8.76 1.92
C SER A 46 17.01 9.28 3.05
N GLN A 47 16.68 9.01 4.32
CA GLN A 47 17.52 9.36 5.46
C GLN A 47 18.79 8.51 5.55
N ARG A 48 18.88 7.39 4.82
CA ARG A 48 20.07 6.54 4.81
C ARG A 48 21.07 7.09 3.81
N SER A 49 22.36 7.16 4.19
CA SER A 49 23.48 7.59 3.33
C SER A 49 23.82 6.54 2.25
N LEU A 50 22.83 6.14 1.47
CA LEU A 50 22.95 5.19 0.40
C LEU A 50 23.20 5.91 -0.93
N SER A 51 23.98 5.26 -1.79
CA SER A 51 24.10 5.69 -3.19
C SER A 51 22.73 5.73 -3.85
N ILE A 52 22.59 6.53 -4.91
CA ILE A 52 21.33 6.65 -5.68
C ILE A 52 20.82 5.26 -6.09
N ARG A 53 21.71 4.40 -6.61
CA ARG A 53 21.39 3.01 -6.96
C ARG A 53 20.96 2.19 -5.76
N GLY A 54 21.65 2.32 -4.61
CA GLY A 54 21.28 1.64 -3.37
C GLY A 54 19.88 2.01 -2.88
N ARG A 55 19.50 3.30 -2.98
CA ARG A 55 18.15 3.78 -2.65
C ARG A 55 17.10 3.14 -3.53
N VAL A 56 17.30 3.13 -4.86
CA VAL A 56 16.35 2.51 -5.81
C VAL A 56 16.21 1.00 -5.57
N THR A 57 17.31 0.29 -5.33
CA THR A 57 17.27 -1.16 -5.07
C THR A 57 16.48 -1.49 -3.80
N VAL A 58 16.71 -0.75 -2.71
CA VAL A 58 15.98 -0.96 -1.44
C VAL A 58 14.50 -0.66 -1.60
N LEU A 59 14.17 0.42 -2.31
CA LEU A 59 12.78 0.81 -2.56
C LEU A 59 12.04 -0.23 -3.39
N ASN A 60 12.65 -0.71 -4.48
CA ASN A 60 12.09 -1.77 -5.32
C ASN A 60 11.89 -3.06 -4.52
N ALA A 61 12.89 -3.49 -3.74
CA ALA A 61 12.78 -4.70 -2.93
C ALA A 61 11.63 -4.61 -1.90
N LEU A 62 11.44 -3.45 -1.28
CA LEU A 62 10.38 -3.24 -0.29
C LEU A 62 9.00 -3.08 -0.93
N LEU A 63 8.91 -2.40 -2.07
CA LEU A 63 7.65 -2.23 -2.79
C LEU A 63 7.17 -3.60 -3.32
N PHE A 64 8.05 -4.36 -3.96
CA PHE A 64 7.71 -5.66 -4.54
C PHE A 64 7.51 -6.79 -3.52
N SER A 65 7.99 -6.64 -2.28
CA SER A 65 7.69 -7.61 -1.21
C SER A 65 6.39 -7.33 -0.47
N LYS A 66 5.73 -6.19 -0.75
CA LYS A 66 4.50 -5.74 -0.09
C LYS A 66 3.30 -5.61 -1.03
N LEU A 67 3.55 -5.57 -2.34
CA LEU A 67 2.58 -5.85 -3.40
C LEU A 67 2.32 -7.36 -3.47
#